data_AF-A0A6P5FGI6-F1
#
_entry.id   AF-A0A6P5FGI6-F1
#
_cell.length_a   1.000
_cell.length_b   1.000
_cell.length_c   1.000
_cell.angle_alpha   90.00
_cell.angle_beta   90.00
_cell.angle_gamma   90.00
#
_symmetry.space_group_name_H-M   'P 1'
#
loop_
_entity.id
_entity.type
_entity.pdbx_description
1 polymer ?
#
loop_
_entity_poly.entity_id
_entity_poly.type
_entity_poly.pdbx_seq_one_letter_code
_entity_poly.pdbx_strand_id
1 'polypeptide(L)'
;MIPEIVPPPPPGGVGAAAAAAAARDLSASPTSSRSVTETVNGSHRFVIQGYSLAKGMGVGKHIASDNFTVGGYQWAIYFYPDGKNPEDNSAYVSVFIALASEGTDVRALFELTLLDQSGKGKHKVHSHFDRSLESGPYTLKYRGSMWGYKRFFRRTALETSDFLKDDCLKINCTVGVVVSATDYSRPHSIQVPDSDIGLHFGMLLENQEGSDIVFNVAGEKFHAHKLVLAARSPIFRAEFFEGLNDEKDEITIPDMEPEVFKAMLHFIYRDTLVDDYVLAASSSVSSISDTLAAKLLAAADKYDLGRLRLLCESYLCKDISVNSVASTLALADRHHAMELKAVCLKFAAENLSGAFCVWCACGRGWVGVRVGVGVLVDGLGTWNMGCYLNPVSISRNTADYRLCG
;
A
#
# COMPACT_ATOMS: atom_id res chain seq x y z
N MET A 1 -56.40 -19.47 -74.44
CA MET A 1 -55.06 -18.99 -74.86
C MET A 1 -54.03 -19.86 -74.18
N ILE A 2 -53.31 -20.65 -74.97
CA ILE A 2 -52.12 -21.46 -74.62
C ILE A 2 -50.90 -20.58 -74.97
N PRO A 3 -49.66 -20.63 -74.37
CA PRO A 3 -48.91 -21.75 -73.74
C PRO A 3 -48.25 -21.34 -72.39
N GLU A 4 -47.49 -22.13 -71.64
CA GLU A 4 -46.59 -23.24 -72.01
C GLU A 4 -46.39 -24.17 -70.80
N ILE A 5 -46.50 -25.48 -71.03
CA ILE A 5 -46.20 -26.54 -70.07
C ILE A 5 -44.88 -27.17 -70.52
N VAL A 6 -43.86 -27.13 -69.66
CA VAL A 6 -42.66 -27.97 -69.78
C VAL A 6 -42.72 -29.05 -68.69
N PRO A 7 -42.58 -30.35 -69.03
CA PRO A 7 -42.78 -31.49 -68.13
C PRO A 7 -41.57 -31.73 -67.18
N PRO A 8 -41.76 -32.53 -66.10
CA PRO A 8 -40.89 -32.51 -64.92
C PRO A 8 -39.62 -33.38 -65.09
N PRO A 9 -38.52 -33.08 -64.38
CA PRO A 9 -37.41 -34.01 -64.27
C PRO A 9 -37.75 -35.17 -63.31
N PRO A 10 -37.36 -36.42 -63.63
CA PRO A 10 -37.51 -37.59 -62.76
C PRO A 10 -36.53 -37.57 -61.58
N PRO A 11 -36.83 -38.32 -60.49
CA PRO A 11 -36.07 -38.24 -59.25
C PRO A 11 -34.90 -39.23 -59.18
N GLY A 12 -33.83 -38.78 -58.55
CA GLY A 12 -33.02 -39.59 -57.64
C GLY A 12 -31.90 -40.43 -58.26
N GLY A 13 -30.69 -40.30 -57.70
CA GLY A 13 -29.63 -41.26 -57.97
C GLY A 13 -28.24 -40.85 -57.51
N VAL A 14 -28.01 -40.95 -56.19
CA VAL A 14 -26.77 -41.34 -55.48
C VAL A 14 -25.43 -40.73 -55.90
N GLY A 15 -24.73 -40.20 -54.88
CA GLY A 15 -23.48 -39.46 -55.05
C GLY A 15 -22.24 -40.33 -55.19
N ALA A 16 -21.14 -39.67 -55.56
CA ALA A 16 -19.79 -39.99 -55.12
C ALA A 16 -18.92 -38.76 -55.35
N ALA A 17 -18.17 -38.39 -54.32
CA ALA A 17 -17.37 -37.19 -54.23
C ALA A 17 -16.13 -37.23 -55.15
N ALA A 18 -15.79 -36.08 -55.72
CA ALA A 18 -14.43 -35.78 -56.16
C ALA A 18 -14.06 -34.39 -55.65
N ALA A 19 -13.18 -34.38 -54.65
CA ALA A 19 -12.67 -33.20 -53.98
C ALA A 19 -11.78 -32.37 -54.93
N ALA A 20 -12.17 -31.12 -55.18
CA ALA A 20 -11.26 -30.11 -55.71
C ALA A 20 -10.42 -29.56 -54.56
N ALA A 21 -9.18 -30.05 -54.44
CA ALA A 21 -8.18 -29.50 -53.54
C ALA A 21 -7.76 -28.11 -54.05
N ALA A 22 -8.38 -27.07 -53.50
CA ALA A 22 -7.83 -25.72 -53.55
C ALA A 22 -6.57 -25.71 -52.66
N ALA A 23 -5.40 -25.71 -53.28
CA ALA A 23 -4.14 -25.43 -52.60
C ALA A 23 -4.23 -24.03 -51.99
N ARG A 24 -4.53 -23.95 -50.70
CA ARG A 24 -4.35 -22.73 -49.91
C ARG A 24 -2.85 -22.55 -49.72
N ASP A 25 -2.31 -21.60 -50.47
CA ASP A 25 -0.99 -21.04 -50.24
C ASP A 25 -0.97 -20.43 -48.83
N LEU A 26 -0.45 -21.19 -47.86
CA LEU A 26 -0.17 -20.73 -46.50
C LEU A 26 1.12 -19.90 -46.56
N SER A 27 1.06 -18.74 -47.20
CA SER A 27 2.05 -17.70 -46.96
C SER A 27 1.81 -17.18 -45.55
N ALA A 28 2.59 -17.68 -44.59
CA ALA A 28 2.60 -17.13 -43.25
C ALA A 28 2.96 -15.64 -43.36
N SER A 29 2.00 -14.78 -43.04
CA SER A 29 2.20 -13.34 -43.03
C SER A 29 3.42 -12.99 -42.17
N PRO A 30 4.34 -12.13 -42.64
CA PRO A 30 5.53 -11.80 -41.87
C PRO A 30 5.11 -11.15 -40.55
N THR A 31 5.54 -11.74 -39.43
CA THR A 31 5.35 -11.15 -38.11
C THR A 31 6.56 -10.27 -37.79
N SER A 32 6.30 -9.10 -37.20
CA SER A 32 7.33 -8.17 -36.77
C SER A 32 6.98 -7.66 -35.38
N SER A 33 7.99 -7.56 -34.51
CA SER A 33 7.86 -7.03 -33.16
C SER A 33 8.91 -5.97 -32.93
N ARG A 34 8.53 -4.86 -32.29
CA ARG A 34 9.45 -3.79 -31.89
C ARG A 34 9.56 -3.76 -30.36
N SER A 35 10.78 -3.93 -29.85
CA SER A 35 11.07 -3.62 -28.45
C SER A 35 11.42 -2.13 -28.35
N VAL A 36 10.74 -1.42 -27.45
CA VAL A 36 11.07 -0.04 -27.11
C VAL A 36 11.60 -0.04 -25.69
N THR A 37 12.83 0.46 -25.54
CA THR A 37 13.46 0.66 -24.24
C THR A 37 13.52 2.15 -23.99
N GLU A 38 12.82 2.61 -22.98
CA GLU A 38 12.77 4.02 -22.58
C GLU A 38 13.18 4.20 -21.13
N THR A 39 13.33 5.44 -20.69
CA THR A 39 13.72 5.77 -19.33
C THR A 39 12.66 6.65 -18.68
N VAL A 40 12.12 6.19 -17.55
CA VAL A 40 11.22 6.99 -16.71
C VAL A 40 12.06 7.76 -15.70
N ASN A 41 12.08 9.09 -15.83
CA ASN A 41 12.88 9.96 -15.00
C ASN A 41 12.08 10.54 -13.82
N GLY A 42 12.72 10.68 -12.67
CA GLY A 42 12.18 11.40 -11.52
C GLY A 42 13.31 11.94 -10.65
N SER A 43 13.05 13.04 -9.95
CA SER A 43 14.05 13.71 -9.11
C SER A 43 13.55 13.87 -7.68
N HIS A 44 14.47 13.80 -6.72
CA HIS A 44 14.20 13.99 -5.31
C HIS A 44 15.25 14.89 -4.66
N ARG A 45 14.78 15.87 -3.89
CA ARG A 45 15.63 16.82 -3.18
C ARG A 45 15.70 16.45 -1.71
N PHE A 46 16.89 16.09 -1.27
CA PHE A 46 17.20 15.74 0.11
C PHE A 46 17.95 16.86 0.81
N VAL A 47 17.40 17.32 1.94
CA VAL A 47 17.95 18.41 2.75
C VAL A 47 18.37 17.84 4.09
N ILE A 48 19.66 17.95 4.42
CA ILE A 48 20.22 17.53 5.70
C ILE A 48 20.48 18.78 6.52
N GLN A 49 19.69 18.99 7.56
CA GLN A 49 19.91 20.04 8.55
C GLN A 49 20.67 19.45 9.74
N GLY A 50 21.62 20.19 10.29
CA GLY A 50 22.43 19.71 11.42
C GLY A 50 23.67 18.90 10.97
N TYR A 51 24.30 19.25 9.85
CA TYR A 51 25.48 18.51 9.35
C TYR A 51 26.59 18.39 10.40
N SER A 52 26.79 19.41 11.21
CA SER A 52 27.76 19.44 12.31
C SER A 52 27.55 18.30 13.31
N LEU A 53 26.29 17.91 13.58
CA LEU A 53 25.92 16.78 14.43
C LEU A 53 25.98 15.44 13.70
N ALA A 54 25.80 15.47 12.37
CA ALA A 54 25.95 14.29 11.51
C ALA A 54 27.42 13.87 11.32
N LYS A 55 28.37 14.79 11.49
CA LYS A 55 29.80 14.47 11.44
C LYS A 55 30.22 13.74 12.72
N GLY A 56 30.98 12.65 12.58
CA GLY A 56 31.43 11.85 13.73
C GLY A 56 30.49 10.69 14.09
N MET A 57 29.44 10.45 13.31
CA MET A 57 28.57 9.26 13.40
C MET A 57 29.36 7.95 13.24
N GLY A 58 30.50 8.01 12.56
CA GLY A 58 31.39 6.87 12.32
C GLY A 58 31.29 6.34 10.90
N VAL A 59 32.38 5.74 10.44
CA VAL A 59 32.50 5.18 9.09
C VAL A 59 31.44 4.10 8.86
N GLY A 60 30.78 4.15 7.70
CA GLY A 60 29.71 3.22 7.33
C GLY A 60 28.33 3.56 7.93
N LYS A 61 28.22 4.60 8.77
CA LYS A 61 26.94 5.15 9.19
C LYS A 61 26.45 6.19 8.19
N HIS A 62 25.14 6.20 7.92
CA HIS A 62 24.53 7.08 6.94
C HIS A 62 23.25 7.73 7.47
N ILE A 63 22.88 8.81 6.80
CA ILE A 63 21.57 9.44 6.87
C ILE A 63 20.84 9.08 5.59
N ALA A 64 19.63 8.54 5.73
CA ALA A 64 18.75 8.23 4.62
C ALA A 64 17.76 9.36 4.37
N SER A 65 17.45 9.64 3.10
CA SER A 65 16.27 10.42 2.73
C SER A 65 15.00 9.59 2.95
N ASP A 66 13.86 10.27 2.91
CA ASP A 66 12.58 9.60 2.67
C ASP A 66 12.60 8.84 1.34
N ASN A 67 11.74 7.83 1.25
CA ASN A 67 11.56 7.08 0.02
C ASN A 67 10.83 7.94 -1.03
N PHE A 68 11.26 7.84 -2.28
CA PHE A 68 10.60 8.47 -3.42
C PHE A 68 10.41 7.47 -4.57
N THR A 69 9.36 7.66 -5.37
CA THR A 69 8.95 6.69 -6.39
C THR A 69 9.36 7.13 -7.79
N VAL A 70 10.06 6.27 -8.53
CA VAL A 70 10.40 6.47 -9.95
C VAL A 70 10.32 5.13 -10.67
N GLY A 71 9.64 5.10 -11.83
CA GLY A 71 9.54 3.89 -12.66
C GLY A 71 8.88 2.70 -11.97
N GLY A 72 7.98 2.93 -11.01
CA GLY A 72 7.31 1.88 -10.22
C GLY A 72 8.11 1.35 -9.03
N TYR A 73 9.32 1.86 -8.77
CA TYR A 73 10.17 1.44 -7.66
C TYR A 73 10.36 2.56 -6.64
N GLN A 74 10.59 2.20 -5.38
CA GLN A 74 10.95 3.15 -4.33
C GLN A 74 12.46 3.23 -4.20
N TRP A 75 12.95 4.46 -4.03
CA TRP A 75 14.36 4.80 -3.97
C TRP A 75 14.65 5.66 -2.74
N ALA A 76 15.87 5.59 -2.21
CA ALA A 76 16.32 6.45 -1.13
C ALA A 76 17.77 6.90 -1.34
N ILE A 77 18.09 8.12 -0.93
CA ILE A 77 19.44 8.67 -0.98
C ILE A 77 20.13 8.39 0.35
N TYR A 78 21.31 7.76 0.31
CA TYR A 78 22.13 7.53 1.50
C TYR A 78 23.36 8.43 1.48
N PHE A 79 23.45 9.31 2.48
CA PHE A 79 24.57 10.19 2.71
C PHE A 79 25.43 9.66 3.85
N TYR A 80 26.73 9.44 3.61
CA TYR A 80 27.71 8.99 4.60
C TYR A 80 28.66 10.15 4.92
N PRO A 81 28.45 10.88 6.02
CA PRO A 81 29.30 12.01 6.42
C PRO A 81 30.75 11.58 6.64
N ASP A 82 30.95 10.40 7.26
CA ASP A 82 32.26 9.88 7.62
C ASP A 82 32.88 8.93 6.59
N GLY A 83 32.22 8.77 5.44
CA GLY A 83 32.58 7.82 4.39
C GLY A 83 31.96 6.45 4.58
N LYS A 84 31.82 5.69 3.48
CA LYS A 84 31.17 4.36 3.50
C LYS A 84 32.05 3.25 4.06
N ASN A 85 33.33 3.20 3.70
CA ASN A 85 34.25 2.13 4.12
C ASN A 85 35.49 2.71 4.82
N PRO A 86 36.13 1.96 5.74
CA PRO A 86 37.36 2.40 6.41
C PRO A 86 38.51 2.67 5.43
N GLU A 87 38.59 1.86 4.38
CA GLU A 87 39.62 1.92 3.32
C GLU A 87 39.53 3.17 2.44
N ASP A 88 38.36 3.82 2.39
CA ASP A 88 38.16 5.01 1.57
C ASP A 88 38.76 6.28 2.20
N ASN A 89 39.38 6.12 3.38
CA ASN A 89 39.80 7.13 4.33
C ASN A 89 38.60 8.01 4.74
N SER A 90 38.44 8.25 6.04
CA SER A 90 37.42 9.14 6.61
C SER A 90 37.64 10.62 6.23
N ALA A 91 38.17 10.91 5.05
CA ALA A 91 38.45 12.22 4.49
C ALA A 91 37.39 12.63 3.45
N TYR A 92 36.52 11.72 3.01
CA TYR A 92 35.49 11.97 2.01
C TYR A 92 34.09 11.74 2.58
N VAL A 93 33.12 12.50 2.07
CA VAL A 93 31.70 12.14 2.18
C VAL A 93 31.34 11.22 1.03
N SER A 94 30.44 10.28 1.27
CA SER A 94 29.93 9.38 0.23
C SER A 94 28.43 9.58 0.02
N VAL A 95 27.98 9.42 -1.22
CA VAL A 95 26.55 9.56 -1.58
C VAL A 95 26.16 8.40 -2.48
N PHE A 96 25.05 7.75 -2.14
CA PHE A 96 24.51 6.61 -2.88
C PHE A 96 23.01 6.76 -3.09
N ILE A 97 22.54 6.22 -4.21
CA ILE A 97 21.13 5.92 -4.44
C ILE A 97 20.92 4.43 -4.15
N ALA A 98 19.89 4.11 -3.36
CA ALA A 98 19.55 2.76 -2.96
C ALA A 98 18.14 2.39 -3.41
N LEU A 99 17.95 1.13 -3.82
CA LEU A 99 16.63 0.57 -4.09
C LEU A 99 15.96 0.24 -2.75
N ALA A 100 14.85 0.91 -2.42
CA ALA A 100 14.15 0.77 -1.15
C ALA A 100 12.99 -0.24 -1.21
N SER A 101 12.38 -0.44 -2.38
CA SER A 101 11.36 -1.46 -2.62
C SER A 101 11.95 -2.82 -2.98
N GLU A 102 11.12 -3.87 -2.94
CA GLU A 102 11.46 -5.15 -3.57
C GLU A 102 11.60 -4.96 -5.09
N GLY A 103 12.59 -5.63 -5.68
CA GLY A 103 12.86 -5.58 -7.12
C GLY A 103 14.10 -6.39 -7.48
N THR A 104 14.06 -7.07 -8.62
CA THR A 104 15.18 -7.88 -9.13
C THR A 104 15.69 -7.29 -10.43
N ASP A 105 17.01 -7.12 -10.53
CA ASP A 105 17.71 -6.62 -11.71
C ASP A 105 17.12 -5.31 -12.30
N VAL A 106 16.76 -4.37 -11.43
CA VAL A 106 16.26 -3.06 -11.83
C VAL A 106 17.38 -2.26 -12.50
N ARG A 107 17.21 -1.93 -13.78
CA ARG A 107 18.18 -1.12 -14.52
C ARG A 107 17.86 0.36 -14.37
N ALA A 108 18.82 1.16 -13.91
CA ALA A 108 18.64 2.60 -13.72
C ALA A 108 19.90 3.41 -14.04
N LEU A 109 19.67 4.60 -14.58
CA LEU A 109 20.61 5.71 -14.63
C LEU A 109 20.38 6.58 -13.39
N PHE A 110 21.40 7.30 -12.96
CA PHE A 110 21.25 8.27 -11.89
C PHE A 110 22.18 9.46 -12.06
N GLU A 111 21.77 10.57 -11.44
CA GLU A 111 22.57 11.76 -11.23
C GLU A 111 22.51 12.13 -9.76
N LEU A 112 23.67 12.46 -9.19
CA LEU A 112 23.79 12.96 -7.83
C LEU A 112 24.43 14.35 -7.87
N THR A 113 23.69 15.33 -7.36
CA THR A 113 24.05 16.74 -7.45
C THR A 113 24.09 17.36 -6.07
N LEU A 114 25.24 17.91 -5.70
CA LEU A 114 25.39 18.75 -4.52
C LEU A 114 25.05 20.20 -4.88
N LEU A 115 24.08 20.78 -4.19
CA LEU A 115 23.57 22.09 -4.57
C LEU A 115 24.41 23.22 -3.98
N ASP A 116 24.92 24.10 -4.85
CA ASP A 116 25.46 25.41 -4.46
C ASP A 116 24.39 26.26 -3.78
N GLN A 117 24.76 26.88 -2.66
CA GLN A 117 23.88 27.72 -1.85
C GLN A 117 24.33 29.19 -1.85
N SER A 118 25.35 29.55 -2.65
CA SER A 118 25.76 30.95 -2.85
C SER A 118 24.86 31.72 -3.81
N GLY A 119 24.00 31.02 -4.56
CA GLY A 119 23.15 31.60 -5.61
C GLY A 119 23.85 31.75 -6.97
N LYS A 120 25.07 31.21 -7.13
CA LYS A 120 25.84 31.27 -8.38
C LYS A 120 25.57 30.09 -9.31
N GLY A 121 24.80 29.10 -8.86
CA GLY A 121 24.42 27.92 -9.66
C GLY A 121 25.57 26.95 -9.91
N LYS A 122 26.65 27.01 -9.12
CA LYS A 122 27.85 26.18 -9.30
C LYS A 122 27.71 24.81 -8.63
N HIS A 123 26.71 24.04 -9.03
CA HIS A 123 26.43 22.72 -8.47
C HIS A 123 27.57 21.72 -8.77
N LYS A 124 27.83 20.80 -7.84
CA LYS A 124 28.71 19.64 -8.11
C LYS A 124 27.85 18.47 -8.59
N VAL A 125 27.92 18.17 -9.88
CA VAL A 125 27.11 17.14 -10.55
C VAL A 125 27.96 15.91 -10.85
N HIS A 126 27.42 14.73 -10.56
CA HIS A 126 27.91 13.47 -11.13
C HIS A 126 26.74 12.77 -11.82
N SER A 127 26.72 12.81 -13.15
CA SER A 127 25.63 12.29 -13.98
C SER A 127 26.03 11.05 -14.76
N HIS A 128 25.06 10.14 -14.94
CA HIS A 128 25.17 8.98 -15.81
C HIS A 128 24.22 9.04 -17.01
N PHE A 129 23.46 10.13 -17.18
CA PHE A 129 22.54 10.28 -18.30
C PHE A 129 23.27 10.53 -19.64
N ASP A 130 24.42 11.19 -19.61
CA ASP A 130 25.15 11.63 -20.82
C ASP A 130 26.37 10.76 -21.17
N ARG A 131 26.55 9.59 -20.54
CA ARG A 131 27.73 8.75 -20.82
C ARG A 131 27.62 8.13 -22.22
N SER A 132 28.72 8.25 -22.98
CA SER A 132 28.95 7.53 -24.25
C SER A 132 28.60 6.03 -24.10
N LEU A 133 28.19 5.40 -25.21
CA LEU A 133 27.68 4.02 -25.36
C LEU A 133 28.46 2.90 -24.64
N GLU A 134 29.63 3.17 -24.07
CA GLU A 134 30.51 2.21 -23.39
C GLU A 134 30.02 1.77 -22.01
N SER A 135 29.19 2.57 -21.32
CA SER A 135 28.63 2.21 -20.01
C SER A 135 27.11 2.34 -19.99
N GLY A 136 26.42 1.21 -20.01
CA GLY A 136 24.96 1.13 -19.89
C GLY A 136 24.43 1.43 -18.47
N PRO A 137 23.11 1.35 -18.28
CA PRO A 137 22.47 1.58 -16.98
C PRO A 137 22.96 0.60 -15.90
N TYR A 138 23.00 1.06 -14.66
CA TYR A 138 23.37 0.22 -13.52
C TYR A 138 22.25 -0.75 -13.17
N THR A 139 22.61 -1.98 -12.80
CA THR A 139 21.65 -2.99 -12.36
C THR A 139 21.63 -3.07 -10.83
N LEU A 140 20.46 -2.86 -10.23
CA LEU A 140 20.18 -3.01 -8.81
C LEU A 140 19.45 -4.34 -8.59
N LYS A 141 20.14 -5.28 -7.95
CA LYS A 141 19.74 -6.70 -7.97
C LYS A 141 18.66 -7.07 -6.96
N TYR A 142 18.58 -6.35 -5.85
CA TYR A 142 17.69 -6.65 -4.73
C TYR A 142 17.49 -5.40 -3.88
N ARG A 143 16.51 -5.44 -2.98
CA ARG A 143 16.25 -4.37 -2.01
C ARG A 143 17.46 -4.07 -1.14
N GLY A 144 17.86 -2.80 -1.06
CA GLY A 144 19.06 -2.34 -0.38
C GLY A 144 20.32 -2.35 -1.24
N SER A 145 20.26 -2.87 -2.47
CA SER A 145 21.30 -2.65 -3.47
C SER A 145 21.45 -1.16 -3.72
N MET A 146 22.69 -0.68 -3.86
CA MET A 146 22.96 0.75 -4.00
C MET A 146 24.12 1.05 -4.95
N TRP A 147 24.03 2.17 -5.65
CA TRP A 147 25.06 2.71 -6.53
C TRP A 147 25.34 4.16 -6.20
N GLY A 148 26.57 4.62 -6.46
CA GLY A 148 26.99 5.96 -6.10
C GLY A 148 28.49 6.07 -5.92
N TYR A 149 28.91 7.08 -5.17
CA TYR A 149 30.31 7.49 -5.10
C TYR A 149 30.84 7.40 -3.68
N LYS A 150 31.80 6.50 -3.48
CA LYS A 150 32.55 6.36 -2.22
C LYS A 150 33.31 7.63 -1.87
N ARG A 151 33.90 8.30 -2.87
CA ARG A 151 34.67 9.54 -2.72
C ARG A 151 33.94 10.70 -3.40
N PHE A 152 32.69 10.96 -3.00
CA PHE A 152 31.84 11.94 -3.68
C PHE A 152 32.39 13.36 -3.57
N PHE A 153 32.78 13.80 -2.37
CA PHE A 153 33.46 15.08 -2.16
C PHE A 153 34.36 15.03 -0.93
N ARG A 154 35.46 15.79 -0.94
CA ARG A 154 36.40 15.82 0.19
C ARG A 154 35.77 16.59 1.33
N ARG A 155 35.75 16.02 2.53
CA ARG A 155 35.04 16.58 3.70
C ARG A 155 35.55 17.97 4.07
N THR A 156 36.87 18.13 4.15
CA THR A 156 37.46 19.44 4.50
C THR A 156 37.13 20.52 3.47
N ALA A 157 37.00 20.15 2.20
CA ALA A 157 36.57 21.07 1.15
C ALA A 157 35.06 21.35 1.21
N LEU A 158 34.25 20.37 1.59
CA LEU A 158 32.81 20.54 1.81
C LEU A 158 32.53 21.57 2.88
N GLU A 159 33.21 21.44 4.02
CA GLU A 159 33.02 22.28 5.21
C GLU A 159 33.39 23.74 4.99
N THR A 160 34.26 24.03 4.02
CA THR A 160 34.66 25.39 3.65
C THR A 160 34.00 25.91 2.37
N SER A 161 33.06 25.15 1.78
CA SER A 161 32.44 25.47 0.49
C SER A 161 31.05 26.08 0.64
N ASP A 162 30.58 26.71 -0.44
CA ASP A 162 29.21 27.21 -0.58
C ASP A 162 28.14 26.09 -0.67
N PHE A 163 28.54 24.81 -0.62
CA PHE A 163 27.61 23.69 -0.59
C PHE A 163 27.02 23.44 0.80
N LEU A 164 27.72 23.82 1.86
CA LEU A 164 27.26 23.72 3.25
C LEU A 164 27.05 25.14 3.80
N LYS A 165 25.80 25.51 4.05
CA LYS A 165 25.45 26.84 4.56
C LYS A 165 24.41 26.71 5.66
N ASP A 166 24.56 27.47 6.73
CA ASP A 166 23.64 27.44 7.88
C ASP A 166 23.44 26.01 8.43
N ASP A 167 24.53 25.26 8.52
CA ASP A 167 24.57 23.85 8.91
C ASP A 167 23.67 22.91 8.08
N CYS A 168 23.36 23.33 6.86
CA CYS A 168 22.43 22.67 5.95
C CYS A 168 23.11 22.25 4.65
N LEU A 169 22.95 20.99 4.27
CA LEU A 169 23.43 20.41 3.03
C LEU A 169 22.24 20.01 2.15
N LYS A 170 22.31 20.31 0.85
CA LYS A 170 21.23 19.99 -0.09
C LYS A 170 21.76 19.11 -1.24
N ILE A 171 21.15 17.95 -1.40
CA ILE A 171 21.46 16.96 -2.43
C ILE A 171 20.23 16.81 -3.32
N ASN A 172 20.41 16.91 -4.63
CA ASN A 172 19.41 16.53 -5.59
C ASN A 172 19.83 15.21 -6.24
N CYS A 173 18.92 14.24 -6.28
CA CYS A 173 19.13 12.99 -7.01
C CYS A 173 18.10 12.91 -8.14
N THR A 174 18.55 12.61 -9.35
CA THR A 174 17.68 12.25 -10.47
C THR A 174 17.91 10.79 -10.78
N VAL A 175 16.85 10.00 -10.88
CA VAL A 175 16.89 8.59 -11.25
C VAL A 175 16.16 8.42 -12.57
N GLY A 176 16.73 7.63 -13.47
CA GLY A 176 16.14 7.25 -14.73
C GLY A 176 15.99 5.73 -14.78
N VAL A 177 14.79 5.21 -14.55
CA VAL A 177 14.55 3.77 -14.55
C VAL A 177 14.31 3.30 -15.97
N VAL A 178 15.07 2.31 -16.41
CA VAL A 178 14.95 1.75 -17.75
C VAL A 178 13.81 0.76 -17.80
N VAL A 179 12.78 1.11 -18.57
CA VAL A 179 11.58 0.30 -18.78
C VAL A 179 11.61 -0.22 -20.21
N SER A 180 11.49 -1.52 -20.38
CA SER A 180 11.36 -2.15 -21.70
C SER A 180 9.92 -2.60 -21.89
N ALA A 181 9.22 -1.99 -22.85
CA ALA A 181 7.93 -2.47 -23.31
C ALA A 181 8.10 -3.12 -24.68
N THR A 182 7.36 -4.21 -24.92
CA THR A 182 7.14 -4.68 -26.29
C THR A 182 5.94 -3.90 -26.81
N ASP A 183 6.16 -2.97 -27.73
CA ASP A 183 5.08 -2.20 -28.32
C ASP A 183 4.21 -3.15 -29.16
N TYR A 184 3.08 -3.55 -28.61
CA TYR A 184 1.92 -3.86 -29.44
C TYR A 184 1.39 -2.52 -29.91
N SER A 185 1.83 -2.04 -31.07
CA SER A 185 1.26 -0.87 -31.71
C SER A 185 -0.24 -1.11 -31.90
N ARG A 186 -1.10 -0.60 -30.99
CA ARG A 186 -2.53 -0.38 -31.27
C ARG A 186 -2.61 0.97 -31.95
N PRO A 187 -2.71 1.04 -33.30
CA PRO A 187 -2.71 2.32 -34.01
C PRO A 187 -4.02 3.10 -33.79
N HIS A 188 -4.95 2.55 -33.03
CA HIS A 188 -6.26 3.11 -32.73
C HIS A 188 -6.62 2.75 -31.28
N SER A 189 -6.27 3.62 -30.31
CA SER A 189 -6.73 3.47 -28.93
C SER A 189 -8.11 4.12 -28.83
N ILE A 190 -9.16 3.30 -28.79
CA ILE A 190 -10.48 3.77 -28.37
C ILE A 190 -10.35 4.12 -26.88
N GLN A 191 -10.66 5.37 -26.54
CA GLN A 191 -10.79 5.76 -25.14
C GLN A 191 -11.99 5.00 -24.57
N VAL A 192 -11.73 4.04 -23.70
CA VAL A 192 -12.77 3.30 -22.98
C VAL A 192 -13.07 4.10 -21.71
N PRO A 193 -14.31 4.57 -21.50
CA PRO A 193 -14.70 5.21 -20.25
C PRO A 193 -14.49 4.28 -19.05
N ASP A 194 -14.29 4.86 -17.87
CA ASP A 194 -14.26 4.10 -16.63
C ASP A 194 -15.56 3.32 -16.42
N SER A 195 -15.49 2.23 -15.65
CA SER A 195 -16.66 1.41 -15.39
C SER A 195 -17.72 2.20 -14.61
N ASP A 196 -18.93 2.24 -15.16
CA ASP A 196 -20.12 2.89 -14.58
C ASP A 196 -21.02 1.91 -13.81
N ILE A 197 -20.60 0.64 -13.67
CA ILE A 197 -21.40 -0.40 -13.00
C ILE A 197 -21.76 0.00 -11.57
N GLY A 198 -20.83 0.57 -10.81
CA GLY A 198 -21.08 1.03 -9.45
C GLY A 198 -22.10 2.17 -9.40
N LEU A 199 -22.16 3.03 -10.43
CA LEU A 199 -23.20 4.05 -10.55
C LEU A 199 -24.56 3.42 -10.84
N HIS A 200 -24.62 2.48 -11.79
CA HIS A 200 -25.86 1.79 -12.16
C HIS A 200 -26.46 1.01 -10.99
N PHE A 201 -25.66 0.24 -10.24
CA PHE A 201 -26.14 -0.44 -9.03
C PHE A 201 -26.45 0.56 -7.90
N GLY A 202 -25.68 1.64 -7.75
CA GLY A 202 -26.00 2.72 -6.82
C GLY A 202 -27.39 3.31 -7.05
N MET A 203 -27.77 3.54 -8.31
CA MET A 203 -29.11 4.02 -8.67
C MET A 203 -30.22 3.03 -8.31
N LEU A 204 -29.98 1.71 -8.37
CA LEU A 204 -30.95 0.71 -7.90
C LEU A 204 -31.23 0.86 -6.41
N LEU A 205 -30.18 1.10 -5.60
CA LEU A 205 -30.34 1.35 -4.17
C LEU A 205 -31.08 2.67 -3.89
N GLU A 206 -30.77 3.74 -4.64
CA GLU A 206 -31.38 5.06 -4.47
C GLU A 206 -32.86 5.08 -4.89
N ASN A 207 -33.19 4.46 -6.02
CA ASN A 207 -34.56 4.43 -6.57
C ASN A 207 -35.44 3.33 -5.97
N GLN A 208 -34.84 2.33 -5.32
CA GLN A 208 -35.53 1.19 -4.66
C GLN A 208 -36.36 0.31 -5.62
N GLU A 209 -36.13 0.43 -6.93
CA GLU A 209 -36.83 -0.30 -7.97
C GLU A 209 -36.47 -1.79 -7.93
N GLY A 210 -37.48 -2.65 -7.73
CA GLY A 210 -37.27 -4.10 -7.67
C GLY A 210 -36.74 -4.60 -6.32
N SER A 211 -36.77 -3.76 -5.27
CA SER A 211 -36.40 -4.20 -3.92
C SER A 211 -37.29 -5.34 -3.42
N ASP A 212 -36.66 -6.38 -2.90
CA ASP A 212 -37.29 -7.64 -2.47
C ASP A 212 -36.96 -7.98 -1.00
N ILE A 213 -36.36 -7.03 -0.28
CA ILE A 213 -36.09 -7.07 1.14
C ILE A 213 -36.06 -5.67 1.77
N VAL A 214 -36.55 -5.57 3.00
CA VAL A 214 -36.49 -4.36 3.83
C VAL A 214 -35.70 -4.66 5.10
N PHE A 215 -34.76 -3.78 5.46
CA PHE A 215 -34.06 -3.82 6.74
C PHE A 215 -34.58 -2.73 7.66
N ASN A 216 -34.92 -3.10 8.89
CA ASN A 216 -35.27 -2.18 9.95
C ASN A 216 -34.07 -2.02 10.89
N VAL A 217 -33.42 -0.85 10.85
CA VAL A 217 -32.24 -0.52 11.65
C VAL A 217 -32.58 0.64 12.56
N ALA A 218 -32.69 0.37 13.87
CA ALA A 218 -33.10 1.36 14.88
C ALA A 218 -34.39 2.14 14.52
N GLY A 219 -35.33 1.50 13.80
CA GLY A 219 -36.59 2.11 13.36
C GLY A 219 -36.55 2.73 11.96
N GLU A 220 -35.38 2.89 11.34
CA GLU A 220 -35.24 3.34 9.96
C GLU A 220 -35.33 2.15 8.99
N LYS A 221 -36.12 2.30 7.92
CA LYS A 221 -36.34 1.27 6.91
C LYS A 221 -35.44 1.47 5.69
N PHE A 222 -34.68 0.44 5.33
CA PHE A 222 -33.79 0.41 4.19
C PHE A 222 -34.22 -0.67 3.19
N HIS A 223 -34.62 -0.24 1.98
CA HIS A 223 -34.96 -1.13 0.88
C HIS A 223 -33.71 -1.63 0.17
N ALA A 224 -33.64 -2.92 -0.16
CA ALA A 224 -32.49 -3.52 -0.83
C ALA A 224 -32.88 -4.74 -1.69
N HIS A 225 -31.88 -5.42 -2.25
CA HIS A 225 -32.01 -6.52 -3.19
C HIS A 225 -31.23 -7.75 -2.68
N LYS A 226 -31.92 -8.86 -2.43
CA LYS A 226 -31.36 -10.11 -1.90
C LYS A 226 -30.19 -10.61 -2.74
N LEU A 227 -30.31 -10.58 -4.06
CA LEU A 227 -29.27 -11.04 -4.98
C LEU A 227 -28.00 -10.19 -4.94
N VAL A 228 -28.13 -8.86 -4.86
CA VAL A 228 -26.97 -7.95 -4.79
C VAL A 228 -26.22 -8.15 -3.48
N LEU A 229 -26.96 -8.24 -2.37
CA LEU A 229 -26.40 -8.47 -1.04
C LEU A 229 -25.71 -9.84 -0.94
N ALA A 230 -26.36 -10.90 -1.40
CA ALA A 230 -25.81 -12.26 -1.39
C ALA A 230 -24.59 -12.44 -2.31
N ALA A 231 -24.51 -11.68 -3.41
CA ALA A 231 -23.34 -11.71 -4.27
C ALA A 231 -22.10 -11.07 -3.62
N ARG A 232 -22.30 -10.18 -2.63
CA ARG A 232 -21.25 -9.34 -2.04
C ARG A 232 -20.89 -9.74 -0.61
N SER A 233 -21.78 -10.45 0.08
CA SER A 233 -21.58 -10.91 1.45
C SER A 233 -22.00 -12.38 1.58
N PRO A 234 -21.07 -13.29 1.93
CA PRO A 234 -21.40 -14.67 2.26
C PRO A 234 -22.41 -14.79 3.41
N ILE A 235 -22.38 -13.85 4.36
CA ILE A 235 -23.31 -13.81 5.49
C ILE A 235 -24.73 -13.55 5.00
N PHE A 236 -24.94 -12.54 4.14
CA PHE A 236 -26.26 -12.33 3.53
C PHE A 236 -26.68 -13.48 2.62
N ARG A 237 -25.72 -14.09 1.90
CA ARG A 237 -26.01 -15.26 1.06
C ARG A 237 -26.58 -16.41 1.89
N ALA A 238 -25.93 -16.74 3.01
CA ALA A 238 -26.38 -17.80 3.90
C ALA A 238 -27.75 -17.46 4.51
N GLU A 239 -27.94 -16.22 4.97
CA GLU A 239 -29.20 -15.74 5.54
C GLU A 239 -30.38 -15.89 4.56
N PHE A 240 -30.17 -15.60 3.27
CA PHE A 240 -31.24 -15.62 2.27
C PHE A 240 -31.47 -16.97 1.59
N PHE A 241 -30.42 -17.77 1.39
CA PHE A 241 -30.48 -18.94 0.51
C PHE A 241 -30.15 -20.27 1.19
N GLU A 242 -29.60 -20.26 2.40
CA GLU A 242 -29.19 -21.48 3.12
C GLU A 242 -30.06 -21.75 4.36
N GLY A 243 -30.89 -20.79 4.78
CA GLY A 243 -31.84 -20.95 5.87
C GLY A 243 -33.17 -21.62 5.48
N LEU A 244 -33.78 -22.35 6.42
CA LEU A 244 -35.13 -22.94 6.32
C LEU A 244 -36.27 -21.92 6.58
N ASN A 245 -36.01 -20.62 6.41
CA ASN A 245 -36.99 -19.60 6.74
C ASN A 245 -37.75 -19.15 5.49
N ASP A 246 -39.07 -19.32 5.55
CA ASP A 246 -40.06 -18.76 4.63
C ASP A 246 -39.82 -17.27 4.36
N GLU A 247 -40.25 -16.82 3.19
CA GLU A 247 -40.19 -15.46 2.64
C GLU A 247 -40.27 -14.34 3.69
N LYS A 248 -39.13 -13.98 4.29
CA LYS A 248 -39.03 -12.75 5.08
C LYS A 248 -38.76 -11.60 4.14
N ASP A 249 -39.73 -10.70 4.06
CA ASP A 249 -39.61 -9.45 3.34
C ASP A 249 -39.06 -8.32 4.23
N GLU A 250 -38.96 -8.54 5.55
CA GLU A 250 -38.39 -7.58 6.50
C GLU A 250 -37.44 -8.25 7.52
N ILE A 251 -36.26 -7.67 7.75
CA ILE A 251 -35.23 -8.12 8.71
C ILE A 251 -34.87 -6.98 9.65
N THR A 252 -34.87 -7.23 10.96
CA THR A 252 -34.43 -6.25 11.97
C THR A 252 -32.95 -6.39 12.28
N ILE A 253 -32.21 -5.29 12.26
CA ILE A 253 -30.79 -5.20 12.62
C ILE A 253 -30.69 -4.44 13.96
N PRO A 254 -30.60 -5.13 15.11
CA PRO A 254 -30.64 -4.47 16.42
C PRO A 254 -29.36 -3.72 16.80
N ASP A 255 -28.20 -4.24 16.38
CA ASP A 255 -26.88 -3.79 16.84
C ASP A 255 -26.12 -2.99 15.77
N MET A 256 -26.79 -2.03 15.13
CA MET A 256 -26.15 -1.16 14.15
C MET A 256 -26.82 0.21 14.10
N GLU A 257 -26.00 1.26 14.00
CA GLU A 257 -26.49 2.61 13.75
C GLU A 257 -26.92 2.76 12.27
N PRO A 258 -28.01 3.48 11.98
CA PRO A 258 -28.50 3.66 10.61
C PRO A 258 -27.44 4.21 9.66
N GLU A 259 -26.59 5.14 10.11
CA GLU A 259 -25.52 5.72 9.31
C GLU A 259 -24.45 4.68 8.91
N VAL A 260 -24.12 3.77 9.84
CA VAL A 260 -23.17 2.68 9.58
C VAL A 260 -23.76 1.70 8.57
N PHE A 261 -25.03 1.34 8.75
CA PHE A 261 -25.73 0.43 7.84
C PHE A 261 -25.87 1.04 6.44
N LYS A 262 -26.21 2.32 6.36
CA LYS A 262 -26.28 3.08 5.10
C LYS A 262 -24.94 3.11 4.37
N ALA A 263 -23.83 3.37 5.10
CA ALA A 263 -22.49 3.34 4.52
C ALA A 263 -22.12 1.93 4.02
N MET A 264 -22.46 0.90 4.78
CA MET A 264 -22.25 -0.49 4.38
C MET A 264 -23.05 -0.86 3.12
N LEU A 265 -24.34 -0.49 3.05
CA LEU A 265 -25.16 -0.70 1.86
C LEU A 265 -24.57 0.04 0.65
N HIS A 266 -24.18 1.30 0.81
CA HIS A 266 -23.54 2.06 -0.27
C HIS A 266 -22.30 1.34 -0.81
N PHE A 267 -21.44 0.81 0.08
CA PHE A 267 -20.29 0.01 -0.32
C PHE A 267 -20.69 -1.26 -1.07
N ILE A 268 -21.72 -1.98 -0.62
CA ILE A 268 -22.17 -3.22 -1.26
C ILE A 268 -22.56 -2.97 -2.73
N TYR A 269 -23.26 -1.87 -3.01
CA TYR A 269 -23.75 -1.55 -4.36
C TYR A 269 -22.72 -0.85 -5.24
N ARG A 270 -21.85 0.00 -4.68
CA ARG A 270 -20.94 0.85 -5.47
C ARG A 270 -19.47 0.44 -5.40
N ASP A 271 -19.12 -0.44 -4.46
CA ASP A 271 -17.74 -0.83 -4.13
C ASP A 271 -16.85 0.39 -3.79
N THR A 272 -17.46 1.47 -3.28
CA THR A 272 -16.78 2.68 -2.84
C THR A 272 -17.40 3.22 -1.56
N LEU A 273 -16.57 3.89 -0.76
CA LEU A 273 -17.05 4.72 0.34
C LEU A 273 -17.33 6.12 -0.19
N VAL A 274 -18.47 6.71 0.18
CA VAL A 274 -18.73 8.12 -0.10
C VAL A 274 -17.63 8.91 0.59
N ASP A 275 -16.94 9.77 -0.18
CA ASP A 275 -15.79 10.64 0.13
C ASP A 275 -15.27 10.70 1.58
N ASP A 276 -13.94 10.89 1.73
CA ASP A 276 -13.20 11.06 2.99
C ASP A 276 -13.90 11.97 4.05
N TYR A 277 -14.79 12.88 3.63
CA TYR A 277 -15.66 13.69 4.49
C TYR A 277 -16.62 12.88 5.38
N VAL A 278 -17.18 11.76 4.91
CA VAL A 278 -18.16 10.96 5.68
C VAL A 278 -17.47 10.22 6.84
N LEU A 279 -16.24 9.74 6.63
CA LEU A 279 -15.44 9.12 7.69
C LEU A 279 -14.83 10.17 8.65
N ALA A 280 -14.62 11.41 8.19
CA ALA A 280 -14.05 12.51 8.98
C ALA A 280 -15.08 13.31 9.82
N ALA A 281 -16.38 13.18 9.53
CA ALA A 281 -17.44 13.93 10.20
C ALA A 281 -17.56 13.66 11.73
N SER A 282 -16.84 12.68 12.27
CA SER A 282 -16.74 12.41 13.72
C SER A 282 -15.56 13.14 14.41
N SER A 283 -15.29 14.39 14.04
CA SER A 283 -14.21 15.22 14.63
C SER A 283 -14.48 15.71 16.06
N SER A 284 -15.57 15.27 16.71
CA SER A 284 -15.97 15.64 18.07
C SER A 284 -16.21 14.42 18.98
N VAL A 285 -15.53 13.30 18.73
CA VAL A 285 -15.78 12.04 19.45
C VAL A 285 -14.62 11.71 20.40
N SER A 286 -14.96 11.34 21.64
CA SER A 286 -14.02 11.12 22.75
C SER A 286 -13.21 9.81 22.66
N SER A 287 -13.63 8.88 21.81
CA SER A 287 -13.04 7.54 21.69
C SER A 287 -12.97 7.08 20.22
N ILE A 288 -11.87 6.43 19.84
CA ILE A 288 -11.69 5.90 18.48
C ILE A 288 -12.75 4.88 18.09
N SER A 289 -13.26 4.10 19.06
CA SER A 289 -14.28 3.08 18.85
C SER A 289 -15.63 3.65 18.41
N ASP A 290 -15.88 4.92 18.72
CA ASP A 290 -17.14 5.60 18.42
C ASP A 290 -17.11 6.29 17.04
N THR A 291 -15.95 6.31 16.39
CA THR A 291 -15.80 6.84 15.02
C THR A 291 -16.58 5.98 14.02
N LEU A 292 -17.07 6.62 12.96
CA LEU A 292 -17.79 5.90 11.90
C LEU A 292 -16.90 4.82 11.28
N ALA A 293 -15.60 5.09 11.08
CA ALA A 293 -14.65 4.14 10.53
C ALA A 293 -14.49 2.88 11.41
N ALA A 294 -14.43 3.03 12.73
CA ALA A 294 -14.34 1.90 13.66
C ALA A 294 -15.63 1.06 13.69
N LYS A 295 -16.79 1.72 13.69
CA LYS A 295 -18.09 1.03 13.64
C LYS A 295 -18.32 0.32 12.29
N LEU A 296 -17.88 0.95 11.19
CA LEU A 296 -17.94 0.36 9.87
C LEU A 296 -16.96 -0.81 9.71
N LEU A 297 -15.79 -0.76 10.35
CA LEU A 297 -14.87 -1.89 10.46
C LEU A 297 -15.55 -3.09 11.13
N ALA A 298 -16.25 -2.85 12.25
CA ALA A 298 -17.00 -3.90 12.95
C ALA A 298 -18.11 -4.49 12.08
N ALA A 299 -18.83 -3.66 11.32
CA ALA A 299 -19.83 -4.12 10.36
C ALA A 299 -19.20 -4.94 9.23
N ALA A 300 -18.07 -4.49 8.67
CA ALA A 300 -17.37 -5.17 7.60
C ALA A 300 -16.92 -6.58 8.02
N ASP A 301 -16.41 -6.72 9.25
CA ASP A 301 -16.05 -8.03 9.80
C ASP A 301 -17.29 -8.91 10.03
N LYS A 302 -18.37 -8.35 10.59
CA LYS A 302 -19.63 -9.07 10.85
C LYS A 302 -20.28 -9.63 9.59
N TYR A 303 -20.21 -8.91 8.47
CA TYR A 303 -20.83 -9.31 7.19
C TYR A 303 -19.83 -9.87 6.17
N ASP A 304 -18.60 -10.14 6.60
CA ASP A 304 -17.51 -10.68 5.78
C ASP A 304 -17.26 -9.89 4.48
N LEU A 305 -17.14 -8.57 4.63
CA LEU A 305 -16.86 -7.62 3.56
C LEU A 305 -15.36 -7.28 3.54
N GLY A 306 -14.53 -8.23 3.09
CA GLY A 306 -13.06 -8.15 3.19
C GLY A 306 -12.44 -6.87 2.62
N ARG A 307 -12.90 -6.39 1.44
CA ARG A 307 -12.39 -5.14 0.85
C ARG A 307 -12.83 -3.89 1.64
N LEU A 308 -14.04 -3.87 2.19
CA LEU A 308 -14.49 -2.79 3.08
C LEU A 308 -13.66 -2.75 4.35
N ARG A 309 -13.36 -3.92 4.93
CA ARG A 309 -12.50 -4.03 6.12
C ARG A 309 -11.14 -3.36 5.86
N LEU A 310 -10.48 -3.67 4.75
CA LEU A 310 -9.20 -3.06 4.36
C LEU A 310 -9.30 -1.54 4.12
N LEU A 311 -10.41 -1.04 3.57
CA LEU A 311 -10.63 0.41 3.41
C LEU A 311 -10.72 1.09 4.79
N CYS A 312 -11.45 0.50 5.74
CA CYS A 312 -11.52 1.01 7.11
C CYS A 312 -10.14 0.94 7.80
N GLU A 313 -9.39 -0.14 7.63
CA GLU A 313 -8.03 -0.30 8.14
C GLU A 313 -7.09 0.79 7.62
N SER A 314 -7.11 1.04 6.31
CA SER A 314 -6.32 2.09 5.65
C SER A 314 -6.65 3.48 6.19
N TYR A 315 -7.93 3.76 6.45
CA TYR A 315 -8.35 5.03 7.04
C TYR A 315 -7.87 5.18 8.48
N LEU A 316 -8.15 4.20 9.33
CA LEU A 316 -7.77 4.22 10.76
C LEU A 316 -6.25 4.25 10.97
N CYS A 317 -5.49 3.74 9.99
CA CYS A 317 -4.04 3.78 10.00
C CYS A 317 -3.46 5.21 9.90
N LYS A 318 -4.18 6.17 9.30
CA LYS A 318 -3.68 7.53 9.04
C LYS A 318 -3.44 8.33 10.34
N ASP A 319 -4.23 8.09 11.38
CA ASP A 319 -4.24 8.87 12.63
C ASP A 319 -3.68 8.08 13.84
N ILE A 320 -2.83 7.08 13.59
CA ILE A 320 -2.14 6.37 14.67
C ILE A 320 -1.13 7.30 15.33
N SER A 321 -1.24 7.41 16.65
CA SER A 321 -0.36 8.20 17.50
C SER A 321 0.02 7.40 18.74
N VAL A 322 0.99 7.89 19.51
CA VAL A 322 1.41 7.31 20.79
C VAL A 322 0.23 7.15 21.76
N ASN A 323 -0.75 8.07 21.70
CA ASN A 323 -1.93 8.06 22.57
C ASN A 323 -3.05 7.13 22.07
N SER A 324 -3.15 6.93 20.74
CA SER A 324 -4.23 6.13 20.13
C SER A 324 -3.81 4.69 19.82
N VAL A 325 -2.52 4.38 19.70
CA VAL A 325 -2.05 3.04 19.25
C VAL A 325 -2.61 1.88 20.06
N ALA A 326 -2.75 2.03 21.38
CA ALA A 326 -3.27 0.95 22.23
C ALA A 326 -4.76 0.67 21.96
N SER A 327 -5.58 1.72 21.81
CA SER A 327 -7.01 1.55 21.51
C SER A 327 -7.24 1.12 20.07
N THR A 328 -6.46 1.64 19.11
CA THR A 328 -6.50 1.17 17.71
C THR A 328 -6.09 -0.29 17.59
N LEU A 329 -5.06 -0.74 18.31
CA LEU A 329 -4.63 -2.14 18.32
C LEU A 329 -5.70 -3.06 18.87
N ALA A 330 -6.35 -2.68 19.99
CA ALA A 330 -7.43 -3.45 20.58
C ALA A 330 -8.65 -3.53 19.63
N LEU A 331 -8.97 -2.43 18.95
CA LEU A 331 -10.01 -2.40 17.92
C LEU A 331 -9.67 -3.34 16.75
N ALA A 332 -8.42 -3.31 16.29
CA ALA A 332 -7.97 -4.12 15.16
C ALA A 332 -8.01 -5.63 15.47
N ASP A 333 -7.57 -6.01 16.67
CA ASP A 333 -7.63 -7.39 17.14
C ASP A 333 -9.08 -7.91 17.26
N ARG A 334 -9.98 -7.07 17.81
CA ARG A 334 -11.39 -7.42 18.00
C ARG A 334 -12.14 -7.70 16.69
N HIS A 335 -11.77 -7.01 15.61
CA HIS A 335 -12.47 -7.06 14.32
C HIS A 335 -11.63 -7.69 13.20
N HIS A 336 -10.67 -8.54 13.56
CA HIS A 336 -9.84 -9.31 12.63
C HIS A 336 -9.19 -8.45 11.53
N ALA A 337 -8.83 -7.21 11.86
CA ALA A 337 -8.18 -6.24 11.00
C ALA A 337 -6.66 -6.43 11.05
N MET A 338 -6.19 -7.41 10.27
CA MET A 338 -4.82 -7.92 10.37
C MET A 338 -3.75 -6.92 9.91
N GLU A 339 -4.05 -6.11 8.89
CA GLU A 339 -3.10 -5.11 8.36
C GLU A 339 -2.95 -3.95 9.36
N LEU A 340 -4.06 -3.43 9.87
CA LEU A 340 -4.07 -2.40 10.91
C LEU A 340 -3.37 -2.87 12.18
N LYS A 341 -3.62 -4.12 12.61
CA LYS A 341 -2.95 -4.75 13.74
C LYS A 341 -1.43 -4.80 13.54
N ALA A 342 -0.97 -5.21 12.37
CA ALA A 342 0.45 -5.26 12.03
C ALA A 342 1.10 -3.87 12.08
N VAL A 343 0.43 -2.85 11.54
CA VAL A 343 0.91 -1.46 11.60
C VAL A 343 0.96 -0.96 13.05
N CYS A 344 -0.07 -1.17 13.85
CA CYS A 344 -0.07 -0.77 15.26
C CYS A 344 1.07 -1.42 16.06
N LEU A 345 1.32 -2.71 15.87
CA LEU A 345 2.42 -3.42 16.54
C LEU A 345 3.79 -2.85 16.13
N LYS A 346 3.97 -2.57 14.83
CA LYS A 346 5.19 -1.94 14.32
C LYS A 346 5.40 -0.55 14.92
N PHE A 347 4.36 0.29 14.88
CA PHE A 347 4.40 1.63 15.45
C PHE A 347 4.72 1.61 16.96
N ALA A 348 4.11 0.69 17.72
CA ALA A 348 4.39 0.51 19.13
C ALA A 348 5.86 0.11 19.37
N ALA A 349 6.41 -0.82 18.58
CA ALA A 349 7.80 -1.25 18.66
C ALA A 349 8.80 -0.10 18.42
N GLU A 350 8.51 0.77 17.45
CA GLU A 350 9.35 1.91 17.09
C GLU A 350 9.30 3.03 18.15
N ASN A 351 8.19 3.17 18.89
CA ASN A 351 8.01 4.20 19.91
C ASN A 351 8.31 3.72 21.35
N LEU A 352 8.58 2.43 21.56
CA LEU A 352 8.92 1.85 22.87
C LEU A 352 10.24 2.36 23.48
N SER A 353 11.12 3.01 22.70
CA SER A 353 12.27 3.75 23.24
C SER A 353 11.90 5.09 23.91
N GLY A 354 10.67 5.56 23.72
CA GLY A 354 10.12 6.77 24.32
C GLY A 354 8.75 6.49 24.94
N ALA A 355 8.76 6.06 26.20
CA ALA A 355 7.60 5.99 27.09
C ALA A 355 6.50 4.97 26.73
N PHE A 356 6.61 3.72 27.20
CA PHE A 356 5.42 2.95 27.62
C PHE A 356 5.79 1.92 28.69
N CYS A 357 5.43 2.20 29.94
CA CYS A 357 5.08 1.14 30.90
C CYS A 357 3.67 0.66 30.51
N VAL A 358 3.56 -0.50 29.88
CA VAL A 358 2.24 -1.11 29.60
C VAL A 358 1.68 -1.65 30.91
N TRP A 359 0.59 -1.04 31.38
CA TRP A 359 -0.21 -1.54 32.50
C TRP A 359 -1.26 -2.51 31.95
N CYS A 360 -1.09 -3.82 32.20
CA CYS A 360 -2.13 -4.81 31.90
C CYS A 360 -3.17 -4.85 33.03
N ALA A 361 -4.44 -4.63 32.69
CA ALA A 361 -5.55 -4.86 33.61
C ALA A 361 -5.83 -6.36 33.73
N CYS A 362 -5.61 -6.94 34.92
CA CYS A 362 -6.01 -8.32 35.20
C CYS A 362 -6.86 -8.33 36.47
N GLY A 363 -8.20 -8.34 36.29
CA GLY A 363 -9.26 -8.79 37.22
C GLY A 363 -9.33 -8.34 38.69
N ARG A 364 -8.24 -7.90 39.32
CA ARG A 364 -8.13 -7.51 40.75
C ARG A 364 -7.02 -6.46 40.99
N GLY A 365 -6.74 -5.60 40.01
CA GLY A 365 -5.77 -4.49 40.15
C GLY A 365 -4.75 -4.41 39.01
N TRP A 366 -3.93 -3.37 39.06
CA TRP A 366 -2.89 -3.08 38.07
C TRP A 366 -1.56 -3.73 38.44
N VAL A 367 -0.99 -4.54 37.54
CA VAL A 367 0.34 -5.13 37.71
C VAL A 367 1.24 -4.61 36.59
N GLY A 368 2.36 -3.98 36.95
CA GLY A 368 3.38 -3.56 36.00
C GLY A 368 4.08 -4.78 35.40
N VAL A 369 3.98 -4.96 34.10
CA VAL A 369 4.68 -6.03 33.36
C VAL A 369 5.71 -5.38 32.44
N ARG A 370 6.98 -5.75 32.60
CA ARG A 370 8.04 -5.36 31.68
C ARG A 370 8.01 -6.35 30.51
N VAL A 371 7.50 -5.94 29.35
CA VAL A 371 7.58 -6.75 28.13
C VAL A 371 9.00 -6.59 27.58
N GLY A 372 9.83 -7.62 27.75
CA GLY A 372 11.12 -7.72 27.09
C GLY A 372 10.95 -8.45 25.77
N VAL A 373 11.24 -7.78 24.65
CA VAL A 373 11.43 -8.48 23.37
C VAL A 373 12.87 -9.01 23.37
N GLY A 374 13.03 -10.31 23.61
CA GLY A 374 14.30 -11.02 23.48
C GLY A 374 14.30 -11.86 22.22
N VAL A 375 15.32 -11.72 21.38
CA VAL A 375 15.61 -12.67 20.30
C VAL A 375 16.20 -13.92 20.97
N LEU A 376 15.46 -15.04 20.97
CA LEU A 376 16.01 -16.32 21.39
C LEU A 376 16.57 -17.03 20.15
N VAL A 377 17.87 -17.32 20.18
CA VAL A 377 18.50 -18.18 19.18
C VAL A 377 18.39 -19.60 19.71
N ASP A 378 17.48 -20.40 19.14
CA ASP A 378 17.47 -21.83 19.41
C ASP A 378 18.74 -22.45 18.84
N GLY A 379 19.25 -23.50 19.50
CA GLY A 379 20.50 -24.20 19.15
C GLY A 379 20.52 -24.89 17.77
N LEU A 380 19.55 -24.60 16.90
CA LEU A 380 19.43 -25.07 15.52
C LEU A 380 19.29 -23.91 14.49
N GLY A 381 19.33 -22.63 14.91
CA GLY A 381 19.53 -21.50 13.98
C GLY A 381 18.30 -21.01 13.20
N THR A 382 17.08 -21.34 13.61
CA THR A 382 15.85 -20.78 13.04
C THR A 382 15.35 -19.55 13.81
N TRP A 383 14.99 -18.48 13.10
CA TRP A 383 14.43 -17.26 13.70
C TRP A 383 12.95 -17.44 14.03
N ASN A 384 12.57 -17.29 15.30
CA ASN A 384 11.17 -17.22 15.72
C ASN A 384 10.94 -15.91 16.51
N MET A 385 9.99 -15.08 16.06
CA MET A 385 9.49 -13.97 16.86
C MET A 385 8.50 -14.52 17.89
N GLY A 386 8.88 -14.51 19.17
CA GLY A 386 8.01 -14.87 20.28
C GLY A 386 7.97 -13.76 21.34
N CYS A 387 6.77 -13.44 21.84
CA CYS A 387 6.61 -12.59 23.02
C CYS A 387 6.69 -13.47 24.27
N TYR A 388 7.63 -13.18 25.18
CA TYR A 388 7.72 -13.88 26.47
C TYR A 388 7.42 -12.92 27.64
N LEU A 389 6.60 -13.41 28.58
CA LEU A 389 6.35 -12.76 29.86
C LEU A 389 7.33 -13.33 30.89
N ASN A 390 8.27 -12.51 31.38
CA ASN A 390 9.12 -12.90 32.50
C ASN A 390 8.47 -12.44 33.82
N PRO A 391 8.15 -13.34 34.77
CA PRO A 391 7.67 -12.93 36.09
C PRO A 391 8.84 -12.37 36.91
N VAL A 392 8.82 -11.08 37.21
CA VAL A 392 9.74 -10.49 38.19
C VAL A 392 9.10 -10.61 39.58
N SER A 393 9.90 -11.12 40.51
CA SER A 393 9.68 -11.26 41.95
C SER A 393 8.98 -10.06 42.60
N ILE A 394 7.97 -10.37 43.41
CA ILE A 394 7.22 -9.44 44.25
C ILE A 394 8.17 -8.82 45.30
N SER A 395 8.49 -7.53 45.19
CA SER A 395 8.91 -6.73 46.34
C SER A 395 7.71 -5.97 46.88
N ARG A 396 7.17 -6.40 48.02
CA ARG A 396 6.21 -5.59 48.79
C ARG A 396 6.92 -4.32 49.25
N ASN A 397 6.52 -3.17 48.73
CA ASN A 397 6.87 -1.90 49.34
C ASN A 397 5.63 -1.39 50.06
N THR A 398 5.54 -1.68 51.36
CA THR A 398 4.62 -1.01 52.28
C THR A 398 5.12 0.41 52.47
N ALA A 399 4.48 1.38 51.80
CA ALA A 399 4.59 2.78 52.14
C ALA A 399 3.24 3.24 52.70
N ASP A 400 3.25 3.50 54.01
CA ASP A 400 2.14 3.97 54.82
C ASP A 400 1.48 5.23 54.25
N TYR A 401 0.15 5.19 54.17
CA TYR A 401 -0.68 6.39 54.17
C TYR A 401 -0.50 7.11 55.53
N ARG A 402 0.11 8.29 55.53
CA ARG A 402 -0.10 9.28 56.60
C ARG A 402 -0.89 10.47 56.06
N LEU A 403 -2.11 10.55 56.55
CA LEU A 403 -2.95 11.76 56.59
C LEU A 403 -2.33 12.78 57.54
N CYS A 404 -2.25 14.04 57.09
CA CYS A 404 -2.30 15.30 57.83
C CYS A 404 -2.31 16.39 56.73
N GLY A 405 -3.20 17.36 56.65
CA GLY A 405 -4.36 17.81 57.41
C GLY A 405 -4.87 19.05 56.69
#